data_AF-A0A9D6L3G0-F1
#
_entry.id   AF-A0A9D6L3G0-F1
#
_cell.length_a   1.000
_cell.length_b   1.000
_cell.length_c   1.000
_cell.angle_alpha   90.00
_cell.angle_beta   90.00
_cell.angle_gamma   90.00
#
_symmetry.space_group_name_H-M   'P 1'
#
loop_
_entity.id
_entity.type
_entity.pdbx_description
1 polymer ?
#
loop_
_entity_poly.entity_id
_entity_poly.type
_entity_poly.pdbx_seq_one_letter_code
_entity_poly.pdbx_strand_id
1 'polypeptide(L)'
;MSKLAAENGVTYQPVRAPRGTEISCKGWQQEAALRMLMNNLDPEVAEKPEELIVYGGTGKAARNWACFHAIVESLRKLENDETLLVQSGKPVGIFRTHEHAPRVLIANANLVGHWSNWEKFGELDRAGLMMYGQMTAGSWIYIGTQGILQGTYETFAAAARKHFGGSLAGKLVVSGGMGGMGGAQPLAATMNSGAFLGIDVDPERIKRRLKTGYCDVMVTNLDEALRILKNAVRKREATSVGLVGNCADLIPEMATRGVVPDLLTDQTSAHDPLNGYVPNGMTLEQALELRRKNPGEYQKCSLDAI
;
A
#
# COMPACT_ATOMS: atom_id res chain seq x y z
N MET A 1 -0.51 -20.68 2.17
CA MET A 1 -0.87 -20.99 0.77
C MET A 1 -2.26 -20.44 0.52
N SER A 2 -2.41 -19.44 -0.36
CA SER A 2 -3.69 -18.79 -0.62
C SER A 2 -4.65 -19.74 -1.37
N LYS A 3 -5.93 -19.70 -1.00
CA LYS A 3 -7.00 -20.58 -1.52
C LYS A 3 -7.18 -20.51 -3.05
N LEU A 4 -6.71 -19.45 -3.71
CA LEU A 4 -6.77 -19.30 -5.16
C LEU A 4 -5.87 -20.30 -5.92
N ALA A 5 -4.83 -20.85 -5.28
CA ALA A 5 -4.05 -21.93 -5.88
C ALA A 5 -4.81 -23.28 -5.91
N ALA A 6 -5.83 -23.44 -5.06
CA ALA A 6 -6.51 -24.71 -4.87
C ALA A 6 -7.73 -24.92 -5.79
N GLU A 7 -8.29 -23.86 -6.38
CA GLU A 7 -9.56 -23.99 -7.14
C GLU A 7 -9.38 -24.31 -8.63
N ASN A 8 -8.17 -24.23 -9.21
CA ASN A 8 -7.95 -24.53 -10.64
C ASN A 8 -6.64 -25.28 -10.97
N GLY A 9 -5.85 -25.72 -9.97
CA GLY A 9 -4.57 -26.41 -10.23
C GLY A 9 -3.50 -25.57 -10.94
N VAL A 10 -3.67 -24.24 -11.02
CA VAL A 10 -2.71 -23.32 -11.63
C VAL A 10 -1.76 -22.81 -10.54
N THR A 11 -0.50 -23.26 -10.59
CA THR A 11 0.56 -22.73 -9.74
C THR A 11 0.82 -21.26 -10.09
N TYR A 12 0.74 -20.37 -9.09
CA TYR A 12 1.11 -18.97 -9.25
C TYR A 12 2.55 -18.84 -9.77
N GLN A 13 2.72 -18.07 -10.85
CA GLN A 13 4.02 -17.72 -11.40
C GLN A 13 4.30 -16.25 -11.11
N PRO A 14 5.39 -15.92 -10.39
CA PRO A 14 5.74 -14.53 -10.09
C PRO A 14 5.87 -13.68 -11.36
N VAL A 15 5.10 -12.60 -11.43
CA VAL A 15 5.15 -11.64 -12.54
C VAL A 15 6.31 -10.67 -12.32
N ARG A 16 7.10 -10.42 -13.35
CA ARG A 16 8.13 -9.37 -13.36
C ARG A 16 8.16 -8.70 -14.72
N ALA A 17 8.47 -7.41 -14.76
CA ALA A 17 8.59 -6.72 -16.03
C ALA A 17 9.78 -7.27 -16.86
N PRO A 18 9.64 -7.40 -18.20
CA PRO A 18 10.77 -7.63 -19.07
C PRO A 18 11.88 -6.58 -18.89
N ARG A 19 13.13 -6.99 -19.09
CA ARG A 19 14.34 -6.14 -18.96
C ARG A 19 15.10 -6.13 -20.29
N GLY A 20 16.04 -5.19 -20.44
CA GLY A 20 16.83 -5.05 -21.67
C GLY A 20 16.08 -4.35 -22.80
N THR A 21 16.68 -4.37 -24.00
CA THR A 21 16.24 -3.63 -25.19
C THR A 21 15.29 -4.39 -26.10
N GLU A 22 15.14 -5.70 -25.92
CA GLU A 22 14.18 -6.52 -26.70
C GLU A 22 12.74 -6.16 -26.30
N ILE A 23 11.84 -6.07 -27.27
CA ILE A 23 10.42 -5.75 -27.04
C ILE A 23 9.51 -6.89 -27.51
N SER A 24 8.37 -7.04 -26.84
CA SER A 24 7.34 -8.04 -27.18
C SER A 24 6.06 -7.42 -27.76
N CYS A 25 5.89 -6.11 -27.61
CA CYS A 25 4.85 -5.33 -28.26
C CYS A 25 5.31 -4.74 -29.60
N LYS A 26 4.37 -4.19 -30.39
CA LYS A 26 4.63 -3.56 -31.70
C LYS A 26 5.35 -2.21 -31.63
N GLY A 27 5.47 -1.64 -30.44
CA GLY A 27 6.15 -0.36 -30.19
C GLY A 27 6.51 -0.17 -28.72
N TRP A 28 7.41 0.79 -28.47
CA TRP A 28 7.91 1.08 -27.13
C TRP A 28 6.85 1.65 -26.18
N GLN A 29 5.83 2.35 -26.68
CA GLN A 29 4.77 2.90 -25.84
C GLN A 29 3.88 1.80 -25.24
N GLN A 30 3.55 0.78 -26.05
CA GLN A 30 2.80 -0.40 -25.62
C GLN A 30 3.65 -1.28 -24.71
N GLU A 31 4.93 -1.48 -25.06
CA GLU A 31 5.89 -2.21 -24.24
C GLU A 31 6.10 -1.54 -22.88
N ALA A 32 6.14 -0.20 -22.82
CA ALA A 32 6.22 0.54 -21.57
C ALA A 32 5.00 0.26 -20.68
N ALA A 33 3.78 0.35 -21.23
CA ALA A 33 2.56 0.03 -20.48
C ALA A 33 2.58 -1.42 -19.97
N LEU A 34 3.02 -2.38 -20.81
CA LEU A 34 3.15 -3.79 -20.43
C LEU A 34 4.15 -3.98 -19.28
N ARG A 35 5.34 -3.40 -19.41
CA ARG A 35 6.39 -3.48 -18.38
C ARG A 35 5.91 -2.87 -17.08
N MET A 36 5.27 -1.70 -17.13
CA MET A 36 4.81 -1.04 -15.91
C MET A 36 3.65 -1.79 -15.24
N LEU A 37 2.73 -2.39 -16.01
CA LEU A 37 1.72 -3.31 -15.46
C LEU A 37 2.37 -4.47 -14.72
N MET A 38 3.41 -5.08 -15.31
CA MET A 38 4.12 -6.20 -14.71
C MET A 38 5.00 -5.77 -13.52
N ASN A 39 5.57 -4.57 -13.54
CA ASN A 39 6.34 -3.99 -12.43
C ASN A 39 5.45 -3.79 -11.20
N ASN A 40 4.20 -3.33 -11.40
CA ASN A 40 3.21 -3.21 -10.34
C ASN A 40 2.92 -4.55 -9.63
N LEU A 41 3.25 -5.69 -10.23
CA LEU A 41 3.06 -7.03 -9.65
C LEU A 41 4.38 -7.75 -9.32
N ASP A 42 5.52 -7.07 -9.45
CA ASP A 42 6.80 -7.64 -9.05
C ASP A 42 6.79 -7.96 -7.54
N PRO A 43 7.19 -9.16 -7.10
CA PRO A 43 7.26 -9.52 -5.67
C PRO A 43 8.10 -8.57 -4.83
N GLU A 44 9.06 -7.87 -5.42
CA GLU A 44 9.85 -6.85 -4.71
C GLU A 44 9.07 -5.55 -4.51
N VAL A 45 8.09 -5.28 -5.38
CA VAL A 45 7.34 -4.03 -5.46
C VAL A 45 5.99 -4.13 -4.75
N ALA A 46 5.16 -5.11 -5.12
CA ALA A 46 3.77 -5.23 -4.68
C ALA A 46 3.64 -5.81 -3.28
N GLU A 47 2.61 -5.41 -2.53
CA GLU A 47 2.34 -5.91 -1.18
C GLU A 47 1.80 -7.35 -1.16
N LYS A 48 1.02 -7.78 -2.16
CA LYS A 48 0.45 -9.14 -2.26
C LYS A 48 0.11 -9.50 -3.73
N PRO A 49 1.13 -9.65 -4.60
CA PRO A 49 0.96 -9.75 -6.05
C PRO A 49 0.20 -10.99 -6.54
N GLU A 50 0.20 -12.08 -5.79
CA GLU A 50 -0.54 -13.30 -6.12
C GLU A 50 -2.07 -13.10 -6.15
N GLU A 51 -2.55 -12.07 -5.45
CA GLU A 51 -3.94 -11.62 -5.45
C GLU A 51 -4.14 -10.33 -6.29
N LEU A 52 -3.14 -9.97 -7.10
CA LEU A 52 -3.05 -8.76 -7.91
C LEU A 52 -2.98 -7.45 -7.11
N ILE A 53 -2.83 -7.54 -5.79
CA ILE A 53 -2.84 -6.39 -4.88
C ILE A 53 -1.45 -5.76 -4.85
N VAL A 54 -1.42 -4.47 -5.19
CA VAL A 54 -0.22 -3.64 -5.25
C VAL A 54 0.02 -2.95 -3.91
N TYR A 55 -0.94 -2.16 -3.41
CA TYR A 55 -0.87 -1.48 -2.10
C TYR A 55 -2.24 -0.93 -1.65
N GLY A 56 -2.29 -0.37 -0.43
CA GLY A 56 -3.41 0.46 0.06
C GLY A 56 -4.71 -0.32 0.29
N GLY A 57 -4.64 -1.39 1.07
CA GLY A 57 -5.76 -2.33 1.24
C GLY A 57 -5.86 -3.25 0.02
N THR A 58 -6.92 -3.09 -0.77
CA THR A 58 -7.24 -3.96 -1.92
C THR A 58 -6.93 -3.35 -3.28
N GLY A 59 -6.04 -2.34 -3.34
CA GLY A 59 -5.65 -1.68 -4.59
C GLY A 59 -4.96 -2.64 -5.56
N LYS A 60 -5.58 -2.94 -6.70
CA LYS A 60 -5.13 -3.97 -7.65
C LYS A 60 -4.64 -3.40 -8.98
N ALA A 61 -3.78 -4.16 -9.67
CA ALA A 61 -3.28 -3.85 -11.01
C ALA A 61 -4.25 -4.25 -12.14
N ALA A 62 -5.02 -5.32 -11.93
CA ALA A 62 -6.05 -5.82 -12.84
C ALA A 62 -7.18 -6.47 -12.03
N ARG A 63 -8.39 -6.58 -12.62
CA ARG A 63 -9.59 -7.02 -11.89
C ARG A 63 -9.45 -8.44 -11.34
N ASN A 64 -8.96 -9.34 -12.19
CA ASN A 64 -8.69 -10.74 -11.91
C ASN A 64 -7.65 -11.24 -12.92
N TRP A 65 -7.14 -12.46 -12.73
CA TRP A 65 -6.08 -13.03 -13.57
C TRP A 65 -6.48 -13.16 -15.05
N ALA A 66 -7.73 -13.49 -15.34
CA ALA A 66 -8.22 -13.52 -16.72
C ALA A 66 -8.13 -12.14 -17.39
N CYS A 67 -8.49 -11.07 -16.66
CA CYS A 67 -8.34 -9.70 -17.16
C CYS A 67 -6.87 -9.31 -17.31
N PHE A 68 -5.99 -9.71 -16.38
CA PHE A 68 -4.55 -9.47 -16.49
C PHE A 68 -3.98 -10.07 -17.78
N HIS A 69 -4.25 -11.35 -18.05
CA HIS A 69 -3.77 -12.02 -19.26
C HIS A 69 -4.35 -11.39 -20.53
N ALA A 70 -5.63 -11.02 -20.53
CA ALA A 70 -6.26 -10.33 -21.65
C ALA A 70 -5.64 -8.94 -21.90
N ILE A 71 -5.25 -8.19 -20.86
CA ILE A 71 -4.55 -6.91 -20.99
C ILE A 71 -3.16 -7.14 -21.61
N VAL A 72 -2.40 -8.12 -21.11
CA VAL A 72 -1.08 -8.47 -21.65
C VAL A 72 -1.16 -8.83 -23.13
N GLU A 73 -2.13 -9.67 -23.52
CA GLU A 73 -2.35 -10.04 -24.91
C GLU A 73 -2.76 -8.83 -25.77
N SER A 74 -3.66 -7.98 -25.25
CA SER A 74 -4.09 -6.76 -25.94
C SER A 74 -2.93 -5.82 -26.21
N LEU A 75 -2.09 -5.54 -25.20
CA LEU A 75 -0.93 -4.66 -25.32
C LEU A 75 0.11 -5.18 -26.33
N ARG A 76 0.29 -6.50 -26.44
CA ARG A 76 1.20 -7.09 -27.43
C ARG A 76 0.71 -6.93 -28.87
N LYS A 77 -0.62 -6.94 -29.08
CA LYS A 77 -1.23 -6.83 -30.40
C LYS A 77 -1.56 -5.40 -30.82
N LEU A 78 -1.67 -4.47 -29.86
CA LEU A 78 -2.08 -3.08 -30.06
C LEU A 78 -1.16 -2.34 -31.04
N GLU A 79 -1.74 -1.76 -32.09
CA GLU A 79 -1.03 -0.96 -33.09
C GLU A 79 -0.63 0.43 -32.55
N ASN A 80 0.20 1.15 -33.31
CA ASN A 80 0.68 2.49 -32.93
C ASN A 80 -0.40 3.57 -33.03
N ASP A 81 -1.46 3.36 -33.81
CA ASP A 81 -2.60 4.26 -33.95
C ASP A 81 -3.87 3.74 -33.28
N GLU A 82 -3.73 2.79 -32.34
CA GLU A 82 -4.83 2.24 -31.55
C GLU A 82 -4.74 2.65 -30.07
N THR A 83 -5.89 2.62 -29.39
CA THR A 83 -6.03 2.89 -27.96
C THR A 83 -6.84 1.78 -27.28
N LEU A 84 -6.26 1.15 -26.27
CA LEU A 84 -6.92 0.18 -25.38
C LEU A 84 -7.72 0.92 -24.29
N LEU A 85 -8.98 0.51 -24.08
CA LEU A 85 -9.81 0.96 -22.97
C LEU A 85 -9.80 -0.07 -21.84
N VAL A 86 -9.44 0.37 -20.63
CA VAL A 86 -9.48 -0.44 -19.41
C VAL A 86 -10.51 0.13 -18.44
N GLN A 87 -11.56 -0.64 -18.18
CA GLN A 87 -12.62 -0.28 -17.23
C GLN A 87 -12.46 -1.12 -15.97
N SER A 88 -12.23 -0.49 -14.81
CA SER A 88 -11.98 -1.15 -13.52
C SER A 88 -11.12 -2.42 -13.67
N GLY A 89 -9.93 -2.25 -14.25
CA GLY A 89 -8.95 -3.32 -14.45
C GLY A 89 -9.33 -4.43 -15.44
N LYS A 90 -10.32 -4.21 -16.31
CA LYS A 90 -10.74 -5.13 -17.39
C LYS A 90 -10.51 -4.48 -18.75
N PRO A 91 -9.88 -5.15 -19.73
CA PRO A 91 -9.79 -4.64 -21.09
C PRO A 91 -11.16 -4.79 -21.78
N VAL A 92 -11.77 -3.68 -22.20
CA VAL A 92 -13.17 -3.68 -22.71
C VAL A 92 -13.30 -3.30 -24.18
N GLY A 93 -12.27 -2.74 -24.80
CA GLY A 93 -12.29 -2.41 -26.22
C GLY A 93 -10.99 -1.80 -26.70
N ILE A 94 -10.75 -1.90 -28.00
CA ILE A 94 -9.65 -1.23 -28.70
C ILE A 94 -10.29 -0.42 -29.82
N PHE A 95 -9.91 0.85 -29.94
CA PHE A 95 -10.38 1.75 -30.98
C PHE A 95 -9.20 2.38 -31.69
N ARG A 96 -9.33 2.55 -33.01
CA ARG A 96 -8.38 3.34 -33.78
C ARG A 96 -8.50 4.82 -33.39
N THR A 97 -7.36 5.43 -33.10
CA THR A 97 -7.20 6.84 -32.79
C THR A 97 -6.14 7.43 -33.73
N HIS A 98 -4.96 7.76 -33.22
CA HIS A 98 -3.81 8.25 -33.99
C HIS A 98 -2.52 8.09 -33.17
N GLU A 99 -1.35 8.18 -33.79
CA GLU A 99 -0.06 7.89 -33.15
C GLU A 99 0.27 8.78 -31.93
N HIS A 100 -0.21 10.02 -31.91
CA HIS A 100 -0.03 10.94 -30.78
C HIS A 100 -1.04 10.76 -29.62
N ALA A 101 -2.05 9.90 -29.77
CA ALA A 101 -3.02 9.65 -28.71
C ALA A 101 -2.42 8.71 -27.64
N PRO A 102 -2.98 8.67 -26.42
CA PRO A 102 -2.61 7.65 -25.44
C PRO A 102 -2.87 6.23 -25.97
N ARG A 103 -1.93 5.31 -25.74
CA ARG A 103 -2.11 3.88 -26.06
C ARG A 103 -3.12 3.19 -25.14
N VAL A 104 -3.30 3.70 -23.92
CA VAL A 104 -4.23 3.13 -22.94
C VAL A 104 -4.99 4.26 -22.25
N LEU A 105 -6.31 4.12 -22.15
CA LEU A 105 -7.18 4.96 -21.33
C LEU A 105 -7.80 4.10 -20.23
N ILE A 106 -7.71 4.57 -18.99
CA ILE A 106 -8.08 3.80 -17.80
C ILE A 106 -9.11 4.57 -16.98
N ALA A 107 -10.22 3.92 -16.65
CA ALA A 107 -11.23 4.42 -15.73
C ALA A 107 -11.55 3.35 -14.69
N ASN A 108 -11.05 3.51 -13.46
CA ASN A 108 -11.18 2.52 -12.39
C ASN A 108 -12.05 3.05 -11.24
N ALA A 109 -12.85 2.17 -10.64
CA ALA A 109 -13.61 2.40 -9.40
C ALA A 109 -14.61 3.59 -9.41
N ASN A 110 -14.92 4.16 -10.58
CA ASN A 110 -15.90 5.23 -10.69
C ASN A 110 -17.32 4.72 -10.41
N LEU A 111 -18.04 5.40 -9.52
CA LEU A 111 -19.43 5.16 -9.19
C LEU A 111 -20.19 6.49 -9.25
N VAL A 112 -21.46 6.44 -9.67
CA VAL A 112 -22.35 7.61 -9.63
C VAL A 112 -22.53 8.05 -8.17
N GLY A 113 -22.55 9.36 -7.91
CA GLY A 113 -22.41 9.94 -6.57
C GLY A 113 -23.25 9.28 -5.47
N HIS A 114 -24.55 9.02 -5.71
CA HIS A 114 -25.43 8.35 -4.74
C HIS A 114 -24.93 6.95 -4.32
N TRP A 115 -24.26 6.24 -5.23
CA TRP A 115 -23.74 4.89 -5.05
C TRP A 115 -22.24 4.84 -4.73
N SER A 116 -21.58 5.99 -4.57
CA SER A 116 -20.14 6.06 -4.34
C SER A 116 -19.77 5.74 -2.89
N ASN A 117 -20.03 4.50 -2.46
CA ASN A 117 -19.77 3.99 -1.11
C ASN A 117 -19.27 2.53 -1.12
N TRP A 118 -18.68 2.09 0.00
CA TRP A 118 -18.07 0.76 0.13
C TRP A 118 -19.07 -0.39 0.07
N GLU A 119 -20.31 -0.19 0.50
CA GLU A 119 -21.35 -1.22 0.43
C GLU A 119 -21.64 -1.59 -1.03
N LYS A 120 -21.89 -0.57 -1.87
CA LYS A 120 -22.15 -0.76 -3.29
C LYS A 120 -20.92 -1.23 -4.05
N PHE A 121 -19.74 -0.71 -3.69
CA PHE A 121 -18.46 -1.22 -4.21
C PHE A 121 -18.34 -2.73 -3.95
N GLY A 122 -18.57 -3.18 -2.71
CA GLY A 122 -18.44 -4.58 -2.31
C GLY A 122 -19.47 -5.49 -2.97
N GLU A 123 -20.70 -5.02 -3.19
CA GLU A 123 -21.72 -5.71 -4.00
C GLU A 123 -21.20 -5.99 -5.42
N LEU A 124 -20.66 -4.96 -6.09
CA LEU A 124 -20.17 -5.06 -7.46
C LEU A 124 -18.87 -5.86 -7.57
N ASP A 125 -17.98 -5.79 -6.57
CA ASP A 125 -16.75 -6.59 -6.53
C ASP A 125 -17.08 -8.10 -6.42
N ARG A 126 -18.02 -8.47 -5.54
CA ARG A 126 -18.51 -9.86 -5.44
C ARG A 126 -19.16 -10.35 -6.73
N ALA A 127 -19.80 -9.47 -7.49
CA ALA A 127 -20.35 -9.78 -8.80
C ALA A 127 -19.29 -9.81 -9.93
N GLY A 128 -18.01 -9.55 -9.64
CA GLY A 128 -16.93 -9.49 -10.63
C GLY A 128 -16.96 -8.24 -11.53
N LEU A 129 -17.69 -7.21 -11.12
CA LEU A 129 -17.92 -5.97 -11.88
C LEU A 129 -17.01 -4.82 -11.46
N MET A 130 -16.28 -4.96 -10.35
CA MET A 130 -15.48 -3.88 -9.77
C MET A 130 -14.02 -4.27 -9.54
N MET A 131 -13.17 -3.25 -9.45
CA MET A 131 -11.78 -3.33 -8.98
C MET A 131 -11.43 -2.01 -8.30
N TYR A 132 -10.80 -2.07 -7.13
CA TYR A 132 -10.25 -0.89 -6.49
C TYR A 132 -8.90 -0.54 -7.13
N GLY A 133 -8.84 0.60 -7.82
CA GLY A 133 -7.63 1.02 -8.55
C GLY A 133 -6.60 1.74 -7.68
N GLN A 134 -6.96 2.18 -6.48
CA GLN A 134 -6.18 3.17 -5.72
C GLN A 134 -5.81 4.34 -6.68
N MET A 135 -4.63 4.93 -6.53
CA MET A 135 -4.07 5.93 -7.44
C MET A 135 -3.19 5.22 -8.48
N THR A 136 -2.07 4.64 -8.05
CA THR A 136 -1.03 4.12 -8.96
C THR A 136 -1.05 2.60 -9.15
N ALA A 137 -1.91 1.88 -8.41
CA ALA A 137 -2.06 0.44 -8.53
C ALA A 137 -2.72 0.07 -9.87
N GLY A 138 -3.92 0.59 -10.12
CA GLY A 138 -4.70 0.33 -11.33
C GLY A 138 -4.28 1.16 -12.54
N SER A 139 -3.35 2.11 -12.37
CA SER A 139 -2.81 2.96 -13.45
C SER A 139 -1.37 2.63 -13.81
N TRP A 140 -0.80 1.57 -13.23
CA TRP A 140 0.48 0.98 -13.61
C TRP A 140 1.67 1.96 -13.55
N ILE A 141 1.87 2.59 -12.39
CA ILE A 141 3.02 3.49 -12.18
C ILE A 141 3.52 3.44 -10.73
N TYR A 142 3.31 2.31 -10.06
CA TYR A 142 3.78 2.12 -8.70
C TYR A 142 5.23 1.65 -8.70
N ILE A 143 6.05 2.29 -7.88
CA ILE A 143 7.51 2.06 -7.79
C ILE A 143 7.91 1.63 -6.38
N GLY A 144 7.00 0.97 -5.66
CA GLY A 144 7.21 0.59 -4.28
C GLY A 144 7.11 1.79 -3.34
N THR A 145 7.63 1.61 -2.14
CA THR A 145 7.64 2.59 -1.05
C THR A 145 8.24 3.95 -1.46
N GLN A 146 9.16 3.96 -2.43
CA GLN A 146 9.83 5.19 -2.89
C GLN A 146 8.84 6.22 -3.45
N GLY A 147 7.73 5.78 -4.04
CA GLY A 147 6.76 6.66 -4.70
C GLY A 147 6.17 7.75 -3.78
N ILE A 148 6.11 7.50 -2.46
CA ILE A 148 5.62 8.48 -1.48
C ILE A 148 6.73 9.06 -0.59
N LEU A 149 7.94 8.49 -0.63
CA LEU A 149 9.03 8.84 0.29
C LEU A 149 9.32 10.34 0.31
N GLN A 150 9.46 10.97 -0.86
CA GLN A 150 9.74 12.40 -0.92
C GLN A 150 8.59 13.25 -0.36
N GLY A 151 7.34 12.88 -0.65
CA GLY A 151 6.17 13.58 -0.12
C GLY A 151 6.10 13.51 1.41
N THR A 152 6.36 12.34 1.98
CA THR A 152 6.42 12.16 3.44
C THR A 152 7.61 12.91 4.05
N TYR A 153 8.78 12.86 3.40
CA TYR A 153 9.97 13.63 3.80
C TYR A 153 9.68 15.12 3.84
N GLU A 154 9.08 15.69 2.79
CA GLU A 154 8.74 17.11 2.72
C GLU A 154 7.68 17.51 3.75
N THR A 155 6.74 16.61 4.05
CA THR A 155 5.75 16.83 5.10
C THR A 155 6.43 16.97 6.47
N PHE A 156 7.33 16.06 6.81
CA PHE A 156 8.12 16.14 8.04
C PHE A 156 9.08 17.33 8.05
N ALA A 157 9.70 17.65 6.91
CA ALA A 157 10.58 18.82 6.79
C ALA A 157 9.80 20.14 6.98
N ALA A 158 8.58 20.23 6.44
CA ALA A 158 7.69 21.37 6.65
C ALA A 158 7.25 21.50 8.10
N ALA A 159 6.87 20.39 8.76
CA ALA A 159 6.56 20.38 10.19
C ALA A 159 7.79 20.81 11.03
N ALA A 160 8.99 20.31 10.69
CA ALA A 160 10.23 20.68 11.34
C ALA A 160 10.55 22.18 11.22
N ARG A 161 10.39 22.76 10.02
CA ARG A 161 10.55 24.21 9.80
C ARG A 161 9.55 25.03 10.62
N LYS A 162 8.29 24.59 10.65
CA LYS A 162 7.21 25.32 11.32
C LYS A 162 7.29 25.27 12.85
N HIS A 163 7.73 24.15 13.42
CA HIS A 163 7.61 23.89 14.85
C HIS A 163 8.94 23.72 15.60
N PHE A 164 10.02 23.35 14.91
CA PHE A 164 11.26 22.87 15.55
C PHE A 164 12.55 23.51 14.99
N GLY A 165 12.44 24.65 14.30
CA GLY A 165 13.60 25.38 13.77
C GLY A 165 14.30 24.69 12.59
N GLY A 166 13.59 23.83 11.86
CA GLY A 166 14.06 23.24 10.59
C GLY A 166 14.64 21.83 10.67
N SER A 167 14.67 21.18 11.84
CA SER A 167 15.15 19.81 12.00
C SER A 167 14.33 19.03 13.03
N LEU A 168 14.23 17.70 12.86
CA LEU A 168 13.67 16.78 13.87
C LEU A 168 14.74 16.18 14.80
N ALA A 169 15.98 16.68 14.78
CA ALA A 169 17.05 16.20 15.65
C ALA A 169 16.69 16.34 17.14
N GLY A 170 16.53 15.21 17.82
CA GLY A 170 16.07 15.15 19.22
C GLY A 170 14.55 15.25 19.36
N LYS A 171 13.80 14.87 18.31
CA LYS A 171 12.34 14.84 18.29
C LYS A 171 11.82 13.43 18.07
N LEU A 172 10.73 13.10 18.76
CA LEU A 172 10.02 11.83 18.63
C LEU A 172 8.83 12.00 17.68
N VAL A 173 8.83 11.25 16.59
CA VAL A 173 7.70 11.10 15.66
C VAL A 173 7.05 9.75 15.90
N VAL A 174 5.73 9.70 16.04
CA VAL A 174 4.96 8.45 16.21
C VAL A 174 3.92 8.36 15.10
N SER A 175 3.77 7.17 14.52
CA SER A 175 2.73 6.90 13.53
C SER A 175 2.29 5.43 13.51
N GLY A 176 1.04 5.19 13.10
CA GLY A 176 0.54 3.86 12.74
C GLY A 176 0.70 3.56 11.25
N GLY A 177 0.79 2.27 10.93
CA GLY A 177 0.80 1.71 9.57
C GLY A 177 2.18 1.68 8.91
N MET A 178 2.69 0.47 8.66
CA MET A 178 3.95 0.20 7.97
C MET A 178 3.75 -0.66 6.71
N GLY A 179 2.62 -0.46 6.00
CA GLY A 179 2.34 -1.09 4.70
C GLY A 179 3.15 -0.49 3.54
N GLY A 180 2.71 -0.74 2.30
CA GLY A 180 3.35 -0.27 1.06
C GLY A 180 3.81 1.19 1.10
N MET A 181 2.87 2.08 1.42
CA MET A 181 3.11 3.52 1.52
C MET A 181 3.53 3.95 2.93
N GLY A 182 2.88 3.41 3.97
CA GLY A 182 3.19 3.67 5.38
C GLY A 182 4.63 3.34 5.78
N GLY A 183 5.24 2.39 5.08
CA GLY A 183 6.64 2.02 5.26
C GLY A 183 7.65 3.09 4.84
N ALA A 184 7.23 4.19 4.20
CA ALA A 184 8.11 5.31 3.87
C ALA A 184 8.35 6.24 5.07
N GLN A 185 7.43 6.24 6.03
CA GLN A 185 7.45 7.14 7.19
C GLN A 185 8.73 7.05 8.04
N PRO A 186 9.27 5.86 8.36
CA PRO A 186 10.46 5.78 9.19
C PRO A 186 11.67 6.40 8.51
N LEU A 187 11.94 6.04 7.25
CA LEU A 187 13.04 6.64 6.47
C LEU A 187 12.85 8.15 6.26
N ALA A 188 11.63 8.61 5.99
CA ALA A 188 11.34 10.04 5.85
C ALA A 188 11.63 10.84 7.12
N ALA A 189 11.30 10.27 8.29
CA ALA A 189 11.58 10.88 9.58
C ALA A 189 13.08 10.89 9.90
N THR A 190 13.80 9.79 9.64
CA THR A 190 15.26 9.72 9.89
C THR A 190 16.06 10.60 8.93
N MET A 191 15.62 10.77 7.67
CA MET A 191 16.17 11.76 6.74
C MET A 191 16.01 13.21 7.25
N ASN A 192 15.01 13.47 8.09
CA ASN A 192 14.83 14.75 8.80
C ASN A 192 15.51 14.78 10.19
N SER A 193 16.38 13.79 10.47
CA SER A 193 17.09 13.60 11.73
C SER A 193 16.22 13.21 12.94
N GLY A 194 14.99 12.78 12.72
CA GLY A 194 14.05 12.38 13.78
C GLY A 194 14.28 10.98 14.32
N ALA A 195 13.83 10.76 15.56
CA ALA A 195 13.59 9.43 16.11
C ALA A 195 12.13 9.03 15.81
N PHE A 196 11.91 7.88 15.21
CA PHE A 196 10.60 7.46 14.71
C PHE A 196 10.11 6.15 15.34
N LEU A 197 8.86 6.13 15.80
CA LEU A 197 8.12 4.93 16.19
C LEU A 197 7.02 4.66 15.16
N GLY A 198 7.13 3.55 14.44
CA GLY A 198 6.07 3.02 13.57
C GLY A 198 5.36 1.86 14.24
N ILE A 199 4.04 1.87 14.31
CA ILE A 199 3.25 0.79 14.90
C ILE A 199 2.53 0.04 13.78
N ASP A 200 2.73 -1.27 13.71
CA ASP A 200 1.97 -2.14 12.80
C ASP A 200 1.64 -3.46 13.48
N VAL A 201 0.41 -3.92 13.28
CA VAL A 201 -0.09 -5.16 13.89
C VAL A 201 0.46 -6.41 13.20
N ASP A 202 0.89 -6.28 11.93
CA ASP A 202 1.42 -7.38 11.13
C ASP A 202 2.97 -7.33 11.12
N PRO A 203 3.66 -8.25 11.82
CA PRO A 203 5.11 -8.26 11.88
C PRO A 203 5.78 -8.46 10.52
N GLU A 204 5.12 -9.11 9.56
CA GLU A 204 5.67 -9.29 8.21
C GLU A 204 5.78 -7.97 7.45
N ARG A 205 4.90 -7.00 7.74
CA ARG A 205 5.00 -5.65 7.16
C ARG A 205 6.25 -4.94 7.64
N ILE A 206 6.57 -5.01 8.93
CA ILE A 206 7.77 -4.39 9.50
C ILE A 206 9.04 -5.10 8.99
N LYS A 207 9.06 -6.44 8.99
CA LYS A 207 10.18 -7.23 8.44
C LYS A 207 10.51 -6.87 7.00
N ARG A 208 9.49 -6.62 6.16
CA ARG A 208 9.70 -6.16 4.79
C ARG A 208 10.44 -4.82 4.75
N ARG A 209 10.11 -3.88 5.64
CA ARG A 209 10.74 -2.54 5.70
C ARG A 209 12.18 -2.62 6.17
N LEU A 210 12.49 -3.50 7.13
CA LEU A 210 13.86 -3.83 7.52
C LEU A 210 14.67 -4.34 6.31
N LYS A 211 14.13 -5.33 5.58
CA LYS A 211 14.81 -5.92 4.41
C LYS A 211 15.10 -4.88 3.32
N THR A 212 14.21 -3.92 3.13
CA THR A 212 14.37 -2.86 2.12
C THR A 212 15.12 -1.62 2.61
N GLY A 213 15.59 -1.59 3.87
CA GLY A 213 16.32 -0.45 4.43
C GLY A 213 15.45 0.79 4.74
N TYR A 214 14.14 0.61 4.91
CA TYR A 214 13.20 1.68 5.23
C TYR A 214 12.92 1.82 6.74
N CYS A 215 13.38 0.86 7.55
CA CYS A 215 13.28 0.85 9.01
C CYS A 215 14.57 0.24 9.57
N ASP A 216 15.02 0.66 10.76
CA ASP A 216 16.28 0.21 11.35
C ASP A 216 16.11 -1.01 12.26
N VAL A 217 15.11 -0.97 13.15
CA VAL A 217 14.91 -1.98 14.19
C VAL A 217 13.44 -2.39 14.28
N MET A 218 13.17 -3.67 14.53
CA MET A 218 11.83 -4.16 14.90
C MET A 218 11.85 -4.68 16.34
N VAL A 219 10.80 -4.36 17.09
CA VAL A 219 10.58 -4.82 18.47
C VAL A 219 9.12 -5.26 18.65
N THR A 220 8.84 -6.01 19.71
CA THR A 220 7.51 -6.59 19.98
C THR A 220 6.88 -6.11 21.29
N ASN A 221 7.52 -5.16 21.98
CA ASN A 221 7.02 -4.59 23.22
C ASN A 221 7.34 -3.09 23.31
N LEU A 222 6.43 -2.35 23.94
CA LEU A 222 6.51 -0.90 24.02
C LEU A 222 7.69 -0.42 24.88
N ASP A 223 8.05 -1.15 25.94
CA ASP A 223 9.14 -0.76 26.85
C ASP A 223 10.49 -0.69 26.13
N GLU A 224 10.79 -1.71 25.32
CA GLU A 224 12.00 -1.75 24.52
C GLU A 224 12.01 -0.65 23.46
N ALA A 225 10.89 -0.42 22.77
CA ALA A 225 10.75 0.65 21.79
C ALA A 225 11.06 2.02 22.42
N LEU A 226 10.44 2.31 23.56
CA LEU A 226 10.62 3.58 24.28
C LEU A 226 12.05 3.72 24.82
N ARG A 227 12.70 2.64 25.25
CA ARG A 227 14.11 2.67 25.68
C ARG A 227 15.05 3.08 24.55
N ILE A 228 14.88 2.49 23.36
CA ILE A 228 15.68 2.82 22.17
C ILE A 228 15.47 4.29 21.80
N LEU A 229 14.20 4.70 21.68
CA LEU A 229 13.83 6.03 21.22
C LEU A 229 14.22 7.14 22.20
N LYS A 230 14.06 6.92 23.52
CA LYS A 230 14.53 7.88 24.54
C LYS A 230 16.02 8.14 24.44
N ASN A 231 16.82 7.10 24.20
CA ASN A 231 18.27 7.24 24.02
C ASN A 231 18.61 8.02 22.76
N ALA A 232 17.95 7.71 21.64
CA ALA A 232 18.16 8.40 20.36
C ALA A 232 17.75 9.88 20.45
N VAL A 233 16.60 10.19 21.06
CA VAL A 233 16.14 11.57 21.32
C VAL A 233 17.16 12.33 22.16
N ARG A 234 17.66 11.75 23.27
CA ARG A 234 18.66 12.39 24.14
C ARG A 234 19.97 12.68 23.40
N LYS A 235 20.40 11.77 22.52
CA LYS A 235 21.62 11.91 21.72
C LYS A 235 21.43 12.72 20.43
N ARG A 236 20.19 13.06 20.09
CA ARG A 236 19.79 13.69 18.82
C ARG A 236 20.22 12.86 17.60
N GLU A 237 20.15 11.53 17.74
CA GLU A 237 20.46 10.56 16.70
C GLU A 237 19.19 10.17 15.94
N ALA A 238 19.29 10.06 14.62
CA ALA A 238 18.21 9.55 13.79
C ALA A 238 18.11 8.03 13.97
N THR A 239 16.91 7.52 14.27
CA THR A 239 16.64 6.08 14.32
C THR A 239 15.17 5.81 14.09
N SER A 240 14.84 4.64 13.56
CA SER A 240 13.49 4.18 13.33
C SER A 240 13.24 2.81 13.97
N VAL A 241 12.16 2.74 14.75
CA VAL A 241 11.72 1.53 15.44
C VAL A 241 10.33 1.16 14.95
N GLY A 242 10.19 -0.02 14.35
CA GLY A 242 8.92 -0.67 14.09
C GLY A 242 8.48 -1.51 15.29
N LEU A 243 7.35 -1.18 15.90
CA LEU A 243 6.75 -1.90 17.01
C LEU A 243 5.58 -2.76 16.51
N VAL A 244 5.68 -4.07 16.75
CA VAL A 244 4.58 -4.99 16.50
C VAL A 244 3.48 -4.77 17.54
N GLY A 245 2.30 -4.34 17.09
CA GLY A 245 1.14 -4.14 17.95
C GLY A 245 0.04 -3.31 17.29
N ASN A 246 -1.10 -3.16 17.96
CA ASN A 246 -2.22 -2.38 17.45
C ASN A 246 -2.09 -0.90 17.87
N CYS A 247 -2.19 0.03 16.93
CA CYS A 247 -2.11 1.47 17.22
C CYS A 247 -3.23 1.94 18.15
N ALA A 248 -4.43 1.38 18.00
CA ALA A 248 -5.58 1.70 18.85
C ALA A 248 -5.43 1.21 20.31
N ASP A 249 -4.50 0.29 20.59
CA ASP A 249 -4.15 -0.11 21.95
C ASP A 249 -2.94 0.66 22.48
N LEU A 250 -1.90 0.78 21.65
CA LEU A 250 -0.60 1.32 22.05
C LEU A 250 -0.58 2.84 22.20
N ILE A 251 -1.32 3.59 21.38
CA ILE A 251 -1.37 5.05 21.49
C ILE A 251 -2.06 5.49 22.82
N PRO A 252 -3.23 4.94 23.20
CA PRO A 252 -3.79 5.20 24.53
C PRO A 252 -2.89 4.76 25.69
N GLU A 253 -2.19 3.64 25.54
CA GLU A 253 -1.23 3.18 26.55
C GLU A 253 -0.06 4.17 26.71
N MET A 254 0.51 4.67 25.60
CA MET A 254 1.55 5.71 25.63
C MET A 254 1.07 6.98 26.32
N ALA A 255 -0.16 7.42 26.04
CA ALA A 255 -0.76 8.58 26.70
C ALA A 255 -0.90 8.37 28.21
N THR A 256 -1.36 7.19 28.63
CA THR A 256 -1.48 6.81 30.06
C THR A 256 -0.13 6.80 30.76
N ARG A 257 0.93 6.38 30.06
CA ARG A 257 2.32 6.39 30.53
C ARG A 257 2.98 7.78 30.48
N GLY A 258 2.28 8.82 30.05
CA GLY A 258 2.79 10.19 29.94
C GLY A 258 3.83 10.37 28.81
N VAL A 259 3.83 9.49 27.81
CA VAL A 259 4.72 9.60 26.65
C VAL A 259 4.06 10.49 25.60
N VAL A 260 4.59 11.70 25.45
CA VAL A 260 4.10 12.69 24.47
C VAL A 260 5.08 12.79 23.30
N PRO A 261 4.69 12.41 22.08
CA PRO A 261 5.53 12.63 20.91
C PRO A 261 5.55 14.10 20.50
N ASP A 262 6.63 14.52 19.84
CA ASP A 262 6.72 15.86 19.24
C ASP A 262 5.84 15.97 17.98
N LEU A 263 5.69 14.87 17.23
CA LEU A 263 4.74 14.73 16.11
C LEU A 263 3.99 13.40 16.19
N LEU A 264 2.67 13.46 16.02
CA LEU A 264 1.80 12.30 15.91
C LEU A 264 1.03 12.37 14.59
N THR A 265 1.00 11.27 13.85
CA THR A 265 0.23 11.11 12.61
C THR A 265 -0.25 9.66 12.50
N ASP A 266 -0.96 9.32 11.43
CA ASP A 266 -1.33 7.94 11.13
C ASP A 266 -1.32 7.68 9.62
N GLN A 267 -0.92 6.47 9.23
CA GLN A 267 -1.00 5.99 7.84
C GLN A 267 -1.44 4.52 7.77
N THR A 268 -2.24 4.08 8.74
CA THR A 268 -3.00 2.83 8.60
C THR A 268 -3.96 2.94 7.41
N SER A 269 -4.46 1.81 6.92
CA SER A 269 -5.44 1.80 5.83
C SER A 269 -6.87 2.02 6.35
N ALA A 270 -7.07 3.07 7.15
CA ALA A 270 -8.36 3.46 7.73
C ALA A 270 -9.43 3.81 6.66
N HIS A 271 -9.02 4.08 5.42
CA HIS A 271 -9.93 4.32 4.29
C HIS A 271 -10.74 3.09 3.88
N ASP A 272 -10.29 1.88 4.24
CA ASP A 272 -10.97 0.61 3.99
C ASP A 272 -11.10 -0.15 5.33
N PRO A 273 -12.14 0.12 6.14
CA PRO A 273 -12.27 -0.48 7.46
C PRO A 273 -12.43 -2.01 7.44
N LEU A 274 -12.83 -2.61 6.31
CA LEU A 274 -13.01 -4.05 6.19
C LEU A 274 -11.70 -4.78 5.87
N ASN A 275 -10.82 -4.17 5.08
CA ASN A 275 -9.59 -4.85 4.65
C ASN A 275 -8.29 -4.22 5.16
N GLY A 276 -8.36 -2.99 5.68
CA GLY A 276 -7.21 -2.14 5.93
C GLY A 276 -6.93 -1.78 7.39
N TYR A 277 -7.94 -1.76 8.26
CA TYR A 277 -7.78 -1.46 9.69
C TYR A 277 -8.17 -2.65 10.56
N VAL A 278 -7.27 -3.06 11.46
CA VAL A 278 -7.45 -4.24 12.32
C VAL A 278 -8.08 -3.80 13.65
N PRO A 279 -9.22 -4.37 14.06
CA PRO A 279 -9.82 -4.09 15.35
C PRO A 279 -8.87 -4.34 16.51
N ASN A 280 -8.98 -3.54 17.56
CA ASN A 280 -8.15 -3.63 18.75
C ASN A 280 -8.71 -4.64 19.77
N GLY A 281 -7.92 -4.99 20.79
CA GLY A 281 -8.33 -5.96 21.81
C GLY A 281 -8.39 -7.43 21.36
N MET A 282 -7.80 -7.76 20.21
CA MET A 282 -7.69 -9.13 19.69
C MET A 282 -6.38 -9.36 18.93
N THR A 283 -5.98 -10.62 18.75
CA THR A 283 -4.79 -10.93 17.93
C THR A 283 -5.09 -10.76 16.43
N LEU A 284 -4.04 -10.62 15.63
CA LEU A 284 -4.19 -10.54 14.17
C LEU A 284 -4.92 -11.77 13.62
N GLU A 285 -4.60 -12.97 14.09
CA GLU A 285 -5.26 -14.21 13.66
C GLU A 285 -6.76 -14.20 13.96
N GLN A 286 -7.15 -13.75 15.17
CA GLN A 286 -8.55 -13.62 15.56
C GLN A 286 -9.27 -12.60 14.68
N ALA A 287 -8.64 -11.45 14.40
CA ALA A 287 -9.19 -10.44 13.51
C ALA A 287 -9.38 -10.97 12.08
N LEU A 288 -8.41 -11.72 11.56
CA LEU A 288 -8.50 -12.36 10.24
C LEU A 288 -9.63 -13.40 10.17
N GLU A 289 -9.87 -14.13 11.26
CA GLU A 289 -10.98 -15.07 11.38
C GLU A 289 -12.33 -14.34 11.46
N LEU A 290 -12.43 -13.27 12.27
CA LEU A 290 -13.63 -12.44 12.39
C LEU A 290 -14.02 -11.84 11.04
N ARG A 291 -13.06 -11.27 10.31
CA ARG A 291 -13.29 -10.72 8.96
C ARG A 291 -13.91 -11.74 8.01
N ARG A 292 -13.52 -13.01 8.12
CA ARG A 292 -14.05 -14.10 7.27
C ARG A 292 -15.44 -14.57 7.70
N LYS A 293 -15.68 -14.67 9.02
CA LYS A 293 -16.93 -15.21 9.57
C LYS A 293 -18.04 -14.17 9.61
N ASN A 294 -17.72 -12.96 10.04
CA ASN A 294 -18.66 -11.87 10.23
C ASN A 294 -18.03 -10.53 9.78
N PRO A 295 -17.98 -10.25 8.47
CA PRO A 295 -17.38 -9.03 7.93
C PRO A 295 -18.07 -7.75 8.41
N GLY A 296 -19.39 -7.81 8.70
CA GLY A 296 -20.12 -6.65 9.22
C GLY A 296 -19.71 -6.28 10.64
N GLU A 297 -19.54 -7.28 11.51
CA GLU A 297 -19.01 -7.08 12.86
C GLU A 297 -17.55 -6.63 12.84
N TYR A 298 -16.72 -7.23 11.98
CA TYR A 298 -15.34 -6.77 11.78
C TYR A 298 -15.29 -5.28 11.44
N GLN A 299 -16.06 -4.87 10.43
CA GLN A 299 -16.08 -3.49 9.97
C GLN A 299 -16.54 -2.52 11.06
N LYS A 300 -17.55 -2.90 11.85
CA LYS A 300 -18.00 -2.12 12.99
C LYS A 300 -16.89 -1.96 14.04
N CYS A 301 -16.25 -3.06 14.45
CA CYS A 301 -15.17 -3.01 15.43
C CYS A 301 -13.95 -2.23 14.91
N SER A 302 -13.65 -2.30 13.61
CA SER A 302 -12.60 -1.48 13.01
C SER A 302 -12.92 0.01 13.07
N LEU A 303 -14.18 0.39 12.80
CA LEU A 303 -14.64 1.78 12.91
C LEU A 303 -14.65 2.28 14.36
N ASP A 304 -15.03 1.44 15.32
CA ASP A 304 -15.02 1.77 16.75
C ASP A 304 -13.57 1.97 17.28
N ALA A 305 -12.58 1.36 16.64
CA ALA A 305 -11.17 1.44 16.99
C ALA A 305 -10.40 2.59 16.30
N ILE A 306 -11.00 3.29 15.32
CA ILE A 306 -10.43 4.46 14.63
C ILE A 306 -10.81 5.72 15.41
#